data_AF-A0A524F2X6-F1
#
_entry.id   AF-A0A524F2X6-F1
#
_cell.length_a   1.000
_cell.length_b   1.000
_cell.length_c   1.000
_cell.angle_alpha   90.00
_cell.angle_beta   90.00
_cell.angle_gamma   90.00
#
_symmetry.space_group_name_H-M   'P 1'
#
loop_
_entity.id
_entity.type
_entity.pdbx_description
1 polymer ?
#
loop_
_entity_poly.entity_id
_entity_poly.type
_entity_poly.pdbx_seq_one_letter_code
_entity_poly.pdbx_strand_id
1 'polypeptide(L)'
;MIDYQKVAIIGAGNGGRATAVYLKNRGFTVNLLFRTFERIKTIYFTKQIRSEGRLKGIYDIDLITPEYAQLLEEDIGVIIYVLPANVHADTTRKIISYLQNNQILLLTPGRTWGAVEVYNIIRKLRPDLRIYVGETQTLPFTSRSIGDSGVDIIEIKTQCQYCFYPEKYNHRVTGPMFKLFPRLVDVDDIRITSLNNIGAILHPAGLILNTGTISRKQPLLFYTEGMSKEVVKIVEAVDKERCAIMRKLGMKPVTFLQWASNVYGVREKDFYTTFQRIRGYQTIPAPKQMDVRYLSEDVPTGLVPLSSIGKHLGVPTPATDALINLACVIMETDFRSIGRTNDNVGLSIDLLISPEYKLETDIPIDSETQTHEESSVDE
;
A
#
# COMPACT_ATOMS: atom_id res chain seq x y z
N MET A 1 -23.37 14.37 -8.19
CA MET A 1 -22.32 14.31 -7.14
C MET A 1 -21.88 12.86 -6.99
N ILE A 2 -20.59 12.57 -6.81
CA ILE A 2 -20.13 11.20 -6.56
C ILE A 2 -20.61 10.74 -5.19
N ASP A 3 -21.13 9.51 -5.13
CA ASP A 3 -21.48 8.85 -3.87
C ASP A 3 -20.30 8.01 -3.35
N TYR A 4 -19.73 8.43 -2.23
CA TYR A 4 -18.64 7.71 -1.57
C TYR A 4 -19.12 6.48 -0.75
N GLN A 5 -20.43 6.14 -0.75
CA GLN A 5 -20.96 4.91 -0.14
C GLN A 5 -20.73 3.66 -0.99
N LYS A 6 -20.46 3.81 -2.29
CA LYS A 6 -20.19 2.71 -3.21
C LYS A 6 -18.70 2.51 -3.40
N VAL A 7 -18.23 1.30 -3.05
CA VAL A 7 -16.81 0.96 -3.01
C VAL A 7 -16.50 -0.23 -3.91
N ALA A 8 -15.56 -0.06 -4.82
CA ALA A 8 -14.96 -1.14 -5.59
C ALA A 8 -13.64 -1.58 -4.95
N ILE A 9 -13.52 -2.86 -4.62
CA ILE A 9 -12.30 -3.46 -4.07
C ILE A 9 -11.64 -4.31 -5.14
N ILE A 10 -10.43 -3.94 -5.53
CA ILE A 10 -9.62 -4.71 -6.47
C ILE A 10 -8.73 -5.67 -5.69
N GLY A 11 -9.10 -6.96 -5.73
CA GLY A 11 -8.36 -8.06 -5.11
C GLY A 11 -9.14 -8.76 -4.00
N ALA A 12 -9.47 -10.04 -4.20
CA ALA A 12 -10.22 -10.88 -3.25
C ALA A 12 -9.34 -11.81 -2.38
N GLY A 13 -8.11 -11.40 -2.08
CA GLY A 13 -7.20 -12.10 -1.16
C GLY A 13 -7.53 -11.88 0.32
N ASN A 14 -6.60 -12.23 1.21
CA ASN A 14 -6.77 -12.08 2.66
C ASN A 14 -7.23 -10.65 3.06
N GLY A 15 -6.53 -9.64 2.58
CA GLY A 15 -6.84 -8.23 2.89
C GLY A 15 -8.12 -7.75 2.22
N GLY A 16 -8.36 -8.18 0.98
CA GLY A 16 -9.52 -7.78 0.21
C GLY A 16 -10.83 -8.22 0.82
N ARG A 17 -10.91 -9.49 1.25
CA ARG A 17 -12.09 -10.02 1.97
C ARG A 17 -12.30 -9.31 3.30
N ALA A 18 -11.23 -9.07 4.05
CA ALA A 18 -11.33 -8.34 5.32
C ALA A 18 -11.82 -6.90 5.09
N THR A 19 -11.34 -6.24 4.04
CA THR A 19 -11.79 -4.89 3.64
C THR A 19 -13.26 -4.90 3.24
N ALA A 20 -13.68 -5.89 2.43
CA ALA A 20 -15.07 -6.05 2.01
C ALA A 20 -16.01 -6.24 3.21
N VAL A 21 -15.69 -7.19 4.09
CA VAL A 21 -16.45 -7.44 5.33
C VAL A 21 -16.50 -6.19 6.21
N TYR A 22 -15.37 -5.53 6.40
CA TYR A 22 -15.27 -4.34 7.25
C TYR A 22 -16.16 -3.21 6.73
N LEU A 23 -16.17 -2.96 5.42
CA LEU A 23 -16.98 -1.92 4.80
C LEU A 23 -18.48 -2.30 4.76
N LYS A 24 -18.83 -3.56 4.49
CA LYS A 24 -20.23 -4.03 4.61
C LYS A 24 -20.76 -3.86 6.04
N ASN A 25 -19.96 -4.20 7.05
CA ASN A 25 -20.32 -3.98 8.46
C ASN A 25 -20.58 -2.50 8.80
N ARG A 26 -20.05 -1.57 8.00
CA ARG A 26 -20.24 -0.13 8.15
C ARG A 26 -21.36 0.44 7.26
N GLY A 27 -22.08 -0.42 6.54
CA GLY A 27 -23.23 -0.03 5.70
C GLY A 27 -22.89 0.40 4.28
N PHE A 28 -21.66 0.16 3.80
CA PHE A 28 -21.27 0.49 2.43
C PHE A 28 -21.81 -0.54 1.44
N THR A 29 -22.00 -0.12 0.18
CA THR A 29 -22.18 -1.00 -0.97
C THR A 29 -20.80 -1.39 -1.48
N VAL A 30 -20.55 -2.70 -1.64
CA VAL A 30 -19.22 -3.24 -1.94
C VAL A 30 -19.27 -4.13 -3.18
N ASN A 31 -18.49 -3.73 -4.17
CA ASN A 31 -18.14 -4.54 -5.33
C ASN A 31 -16.74 -5.13 -5.10
N LEU A 32 -16.55 -6.42 -5.37
CA LEU A 32 -15.31 -7.14 -5.11
C LEU A 32 -14.79 -7.84 -6.36
N LEU A 33 -13.59 -7.47 -6.80
CA LEU A 33 -12.93 -8.10 -7.93
C LEU A 33 -12.00 -9.24 -7.50
N PHE A 34 -12.16 -10.38 -8.15
CA PHE A 34 -11.30 -11.53 -7.99
C PHE A 34 -10.56 -11.88 -9.27
N ARG A 35 -9.40 -12.54 -9.12
CA ARG A 35 -8.60 -13.02 -10.26
C ARG A 35 -8.66 -14.53 -10.43
N THR A 36 -8.67 -15.28 -9.33
CA THR A 36 -8.53 -16.75 -9.34
C THR A 36 -9.80 -17.38 -8.80
N PHE A 37 -10.69 -17.82 -9.68
CA PHE A 37 -12.02 -18.33 -9.35
C PHE A 37 -12.03 -19.40 -8.24
N GLU A 38 -11.11 -20.37 -8.32
CA GLU A 38 -11.02 -21.46 -7.32
C GLU A 38 -10.81 -20.97 -5.89
N ARG A 39 -10.26 -19.77 -5.69
CA ARG A 39 -10.06 -19.21 -4.35
C ARG A 39 -11.32 -18.57 -3.78
N ILE A 40 -12.35 -18.32 -4.57
CA ILE A 40 -13.51 -17.46 -4.28
C ILE A 40 -14.82 -18.17 -4.62
N LYS A 41 -14.78 -19.41 -5.10
CA LYS A 41 -15.92 -20.17 -5.65
C LYS A 41 -17.15 -20.14 -4.76
N THR A 42 -17.01 -20.50 -3.48
CA THR A 42 -18.14 -20.45 -2.53
C THR A 42 -18.70 -19.04 -2.41
N ILE A 43 -17.87 -18.04 -2.13
CA ILE A 43 -18.29 -16.63 -2.01
C ILE A 43 -18.96 -16.14 -3.31
N TYR A 44 -18.47 -16.54 -4.50
CA TYR A 44 -19.04 -16.15 -5.79
C TYR A 44 -20.49 -16.62 -5.94
N PHE A 45 -20.77 -17.88 -5.60
CA PHE A 45 -22.12 -18.44 -5.71
C PHE A 45 -23.06 -17.97 -4.61
N THR A 46 -22.58 -17.84 -3.38
CA THR A 46 -23.41 -17.41 -2.24
C THR A 46 -23.59 -15.90 -2.18
N LYS A 47 -22.70 -15.15 -2.84
CA LYS A 47 -22.49 -13.71 -2.63
C LYS A 47 -22.22 -13.32 -1.18
N GLN A 48 -21.70 -14.24 -0.39
CA GLN A 48 -21.51 -14.05 1.05
C GLN A 48 -20.07 -14.35 1.46
N ILE A 49 -19.53 -13.52 2.35
CA ILE A 49 -18.25 -13.78 3.03
C ILE A 49 -18.54 -14.13 4.49
N ARG A 50 -18.15 -15.35 4.90
CA ARG A 50 -18.11 -15.71 6.33
C ARG A 50 -16.90 -15.03 6.98
N SER A 51 -17.13 -14.30 8.06
CA SER A 51 -16.08 -13.64 8.81
C SER A 51 -15.97 -14.19 10.23
N GLU A 52 -14.72 -14.39 10.66
CA GLU A 52 -14.35 -14.81 12.02
C GLU A 52 -13.41 -13.76 12.66
N GLY A 53 -13.03 -13.97 13.92
CA GLY A 53 -12.14 -13.07 14.65
C GLY A 53 -12.83 -11.79 15.14
N ARG A 54 -12.23 -10.63 14.88
CA ARG A 54 -12.66 -9.32 15.40
C ARG A 54 -14.01 -8.85 14.89
N LEU A 55 -14.43 -9.30 13.70
CA LEU A 55 -15.76 -9.05 13.15
C LEU A 55 -16.36 -10.37 12.73
N LYS A 56 -17.15 -10.98 13.61
CA LYS A 56 -17.80 -12.27 13.34
C LYS A 56 -19.14 -12.06 12.66
N GLY A 57 -19.45 -12.84 11.63
CA GLY A 57 -20.73 -12.78 10.95
C GLY A 57 -20.70 -13.34 9.52
N ILE A 58 -21.81 -13.18 8.81
CA ILE A 58 -21.93 -13.46 7.38
C ILE A 58 -22.35 -12.15 6.73
N TYR A 59 -21.64 -11.75 5.67
CA TYR A 59 -21.82 -10.46 5.03
C TYR A 59 -22.12 -10.65 3.55
N ASP A 60 -23.27 -10.13 3.10
CA ASP A 60 -23.65 -10.12 1.69
C ASP A 60 -22.82 -9.08 0.92
N ILE A 61 -22.27 -9.48 -0.23
CA ILE A 61 -21.48 -8.63 -1.13
C ILE A 61 -22.33 -8.32 -2.36
N ASP A 62 -22.42 -7.03 -2.69
CA ASP A 62 -23.35 -6.52 -3.70
C ASP A 62 -22.99 -7.03 -5.11
N LEU A 63 -21.69 -7.03 -5.44
CA LEU A 63 -21.16 -7.59 -6.69
C LEU A 63 -19.84 -8.33 -6.46
N ILE A 64 -19.70 -9.49 -7.11
CA ILE A 64 -18.43 -10.24 -7.17
C ILE A 64 -18.18 -10.59 -8.64
N THR A 65 -17.08 -10.10 -9.21
CA THR A 65 -16.83 -10.22 -10.65
C THR A 65 -15.33 -10.33 -10.94
N PRO A 66 -14.92 -11.00 -12.04
CA PRO A 66 -13.55 -10.89 -12.54
C PRO A 66 -13.35 -9.68 -13.47
N GLU A 67 -14.42 -9.00 -13.87
CA GLU A 67 -14.40 -7.99 -14.93
C GLU A 67 -14.33 -6.56 -14.38
N TYR A 68 -13.33 -5.78 -14.83
CA TYR A 68 -13.17 -4.39 -14.40
C TYR A 68 -14.34 -3.50 -14.80
N ALA A 69 -14.92 -3.73 -15.98
CA ALA A 69 -16.05 -2.93 -16.48
C ALA A 69 -17.29 -3.06 -15.59
N GLN A 70 -17.60 -4.26 -15.11
CA GLN A 70 -18.70 -4.51 -14.17
C GLN A 70 -18.36 -3.99 -12.77
N LEU A 71 -17.10 -4.16 -12.33
CA LEU A 71 -16.68 -3.68 -11.02
C LEU A 71 -16.86 -2.15 -10.90
N LEU A 72 -16.49 -1.43 -11.96
CA LEU A 72 -16.39 0.02 -12.05
C LEU A 72 -17.55 0.64 -12.85
N GLU A 73 -18.76 0.06 -12.71
CA GLU A 73 -19.99 0.65 -13.24
C GLU A 73 -20.18 2.11 -12.80
N GLU A 74 -21.02 2.83 -13.52
CA GLU A 74 -21.28 4.25 -13.27
C GLU A 74 -21.78 4.45 -11.84
N ASP A 75 -21.10 5.31 -11.06
CA ASP A 75 -21.36 5.71 -9.66
C ASP A 75 -20.46 5.17 -8.55
N ILE A 76 -19.44 4.36 -8.84
CA ILE A 76 -18.40 4.03 -7.85
C ILE A 76 -17.68 5.31 -7.39
N GLY A 77 -17.77 5.66 -6.11
CA GLY A 77 -17.04 6.80 -5.55
C GLY A 77 -15.65 6.47 -5.01
N VAL A 78 -15.44 5.22 -4.59
CA VAL A 78 -14.18 4.78 -3.96
C VAL A 78 -13.69 3.49 -4.60
N ILE A 79 -12.43 3.48 -5.02
CA ILE A 79 -11.73 2.33 -5.57
C ILE A 79 -10.58 2.01 -4.62
N ILE A 80 -10.52 0.79 -4.08
CA ILE A 80 -9.49 0.36 -3.14
C ILE A 80 -8.67 -0.76 -3.77
N TYR A 81 -7.38 -0.53 -3.97
CA TYR A 81 -6.46 -1.58 -4.36
C TYR A 81 -6.02 -2.33 -3.11
N VAL A 82 -6.34 -3.62 -3.06
CA VAL A 82 -5.85 -4.54 -2.03
C VAL A 82 -4.98 -5.60 -2.70
N LEU A 83 -3.95 -5.09 -3.38
CA LEU A 83 -3.05 -5.84 -4.24
C LEU A 83 -1.60 -5.74 -3.75
N PRO A 84 -0.71 -6.65 -4.18
CA PRO A 84 0.73 -6.40 -4.12
C PRO A 84 1.09 -5.13 -4.88
N ALA A 85 1.97 -4.30 -4.33
CA ALA A 85 2.25 -2.99 -4.92
C ALA A 85 2.89 -3.03 -6.31
N ASN A 86 3.60 -4.12 -6.64
CA ASN A 86 4.26 -4.29 -7.94
C ASN A 86 3.28 -4.43 -9.12
N VAL A 87 1.97 -4.56 -8.88
CA VAL A 87 0.97 -4.62 -9.95
C VAL A 87 0.10 -3.37 -10.05
N HIS A 88 0.35 -2.33 -9.25
CA HIS A 88 -0.47 -1.11 -9.22
C HIS A 88 -0.48 -0.36 -10.55
N ALA A 89 0.70 -0.17 -11.17
CA ALA A 89 0.82 0.48 -12.47
C ALA A 89 -0.01 -0.23 -13.54
N ASP A 90 0.17 -1.55 -13.69
CA ASP A 90 -0.53 -2.36 -14.68
C ASP A 90 -2.05 -2.38 -14.43
N THR A 91 -2.46 -2.46 -13.17
CA THR A 91 -3.88 -2.42 -12.80
C THR A 91 -4.49 -1.08 -13.18
N THR A 92 -3.78 0.02 -12.90
CA THR A 92 -4.21 1.38 -13.24
C THR A 92 -4.38 1.55 -14.74
N ARG A 93 -3.44 1.05 -15.56
CA ARG A 93 -3.57 1.07 -17.03
C ARG A 93 -4.79 0.29 -17.52
N LYS A 94 -5.15 -0.82 -16.87
CA LYS A 94 -6.32 -1.64 -17.23
C LYS A 94 -7.65 -0.97 -16.89
N ILE A 95 -7.68 -0.14 -15.85
CA ILE A 95 -8.94 0.47 -15.40
C ILE A 95 -9.14 1.92 -15.84
N ILE A 96 -8.13 2.54 -16.46
CA ILE A 96 -8.11 3.99 -16.69
C ILE A 96 -9.26 4.52 -17.54
N SER A 97 -9.81 3.70 -18.45
CA SER A 97 -10.96 4.05 -19.28
C SER A 97 -12.27 4.13 -18.47
N TYR A 98 -12.34 3.48 -17.31
CA TYR A 98 -13.52 3.44 -16.46
C TYR A 98 -13.49 4.50 -15.34
N LEU A 99 -12.35 5.18 -15.14
CA LEU A 99 -12.21 6.17 -14.08
C LEU A 99 -13.01 7.45 -14.38
N GLN A 100 -13.62 8.00 -13.33
CA GLN A 100 -14.51 9.15 -13.36
C GLN A 100 -14.03 10.29 -12.44
N ASN A 101 -14.50 11.51 -12.72
CA ASN A 101 -14.11 12.71 -11.98
C ASN A 101 -14.57 12.65 -10.52
N ASN A 102 -13.68 13.02 -9.59
CA ASN A 102 -13.83 13.09 -8.14
C ASN A 102 -13.84 11.73 -7.40
N GLN A 103 -13.46 10.64 -8.05
CA GLN A 103 -13.26 9.35 -7.38
C GLN A 103 -12.08 9.39 -6.41
N ILE A 104 -12.15 8.54 -5.38
CA ILE A 104 -11.01 8.21 -4.51
C ILE A 104 -10.41 6.90 -5.01
N LEU A 105 -9.10 6.86 -5.23
CA LEU A 105 -8.33 5.64 -5.49
C LEU A 105 -7.33 5.44 -4.35
N LEU A 106 -7.60 4.47 -3.47
CA LEU A 106 -6.81 4.19 -2.28
C LEU A 106 -6.01 2.91 -2.42
N LEU A 107 -4.69 3.00 -2.26
CA LEU A 107 -3.77 1.86 -2.30
C LEU A 107 -3.53 1.31 -0.90
N THR A 108 -3.84 0.05 -0.66
CA THR A 108 -3.76 -0.57 0.67
C THR A 108 -2.91 -1.85 0.68
N PRO A 109 -1.58 -1.74 0.88
CA PRO A 109 -0.77 -0.52 1.04
C PRO A 109 -0.22 0.04 -0.28
N GLY A 110 0.29 1.27 -0.28
CA GLY A 110 1.00 1.85 -1.44
C GLY A 110 2.45 1.37 -1.59
N ARG A 111 3.10 0.96 -0.50
CA ARG A 111 4.56 0.77 -0.41
C ARG A 111 5.29 2.07 -0.79
N THR A 112 6.49 2.00 -1.33
CA THR A 112 7.27 3.20 -1.65
C THR A 112 6.77 3.80 -2.97
N TRP A 113 6.26 5.04 -2.92
CA TRP A 113 5.77 5.83 -4.06
C TRP A 113 4.56 5.26 -4.80
N GLY A 114 3.71 4.49 -4.13
CA GLY A 114 2.55 3.88 -4.79
C GLY A 114 1.55 4.90 -5.31
N ALA A 115 1.15 5.84 -4.45
CA ALA A 115 0.20 6.87 -4.83
C ALA A 115 0.77 7.80 -5.91
N VAL A 116 2.06 8.14 -5.81
CA VAL A 116 2.77 8.97 -6.80
C VAL A 116 2.79 8.31 -8.17
N GLU A 117 3.21 7.03 -8.24
CA GLU A 117 3.23 6.24 -9.48
C GLU A 117 1.85 6.21 -10.14
N VAL A 118 0.82 5.85 -9.38
CA VAL A 118 -0.55 5.72 -9.90
C VAL A 118 -1.09 7.08 -10.35
N TYR A 119 -0.91 8.13 -9.55
CA TYR A 119 -1.33 9.48 -9.90
C TYR A 119 -0.67 9.97 -11.19
N ASN A 120 0.65 9.82 -11.32
CA ASN A 120 1.39 10.28 -12.49
C ASN A 120 1.03 9.50 -13.76
N ILE A 121 0.78 8.19 -13.65
CA ILE A 121 0.23 7.39 -14.76
C ILE A 121 -1.11 7.95 -15.22
N ILE A 122 -2.02 8.25 -14.28
CA ILE A 122 -3.35 8.78 -14.61
C ILE A 122 -3.23 10.17 -15.23
N ARG A 123 -2.45 11.08 -14.63
CA ARG A 123 -2.23 12.44 -15.16
C ARG A 123 -1.66 12.42 -16.57
N LYS A 124 -0.75 11.48 -16.88
CA LYS A 124 -0.16 11.33 -18.21
C LYS A 124 -1.17 10.85 -19.26
N LEU A 125 -2.04 9.92 -18.89
CA LEU A 125 -2.94 9.24 -19.84
C LEU A 125 -4.35 9.87 -19.92
N ARG A 126 -4.79 10.57 -18.87
CA ARG A 126 -6.08 11.27 -18.75
C ARG A 126 -5.86 12.61 -18.02
N PRO A 127 -5.21 13.60 -18.65
CA PRO A 127 -4.85 14.88 -18.01
C PRO A 127 -6.05 15.70 -17.53
N ASP A 128 -7.24 15.49 -18.09
CA ASP A 128 -8.46 16.20 -17.67
C ASP A 128 -9.19 15.50 -16.51
N LEU A 129 -8.77 14.29 -16.14
CA LEU A 129 -9.40 13.52 -15.08
C LEU A 129 -8.96 14.06 -13.71
N ARG A 130 -9.95 14.52 -12.94
CA ARG A 130 -9.78 14.89 -11.53
C ARG A 130 -10.00 13.65 -10.66
N ILE A 131 -8.94 13.11 -10.06
CA ILE A 131 -9.03 11.95 -9.18
C ILE A 131 -8.15 12.16 -7.95
N TYR A 132 -8.55 11.58 -6.81
CA TYR A 132 -7.79 11.64 -5.56
C TYR A 132 -7.11 10.30 -5.34
N VAL A 133 -5.78 10.25 -5.51
CA VAL A 133 -4.99 9.03 -5.32
C VAL A 133 -4.28 9.08 -3.98
N GLY A 134 -4.43 8.06 -3.17
CA GLY A 134 -3.75 7.97 -1.88
C GLY A 134 -3.30 6.57 -1.54
N GLU A 135 -2.50 6.46 -0.51
CA GLU A 135 -1.97 5.20 -0.01
C GLU A 135 -2.06 5.10 1.50
N THR A 136 -2.19 3.87 2.00
CA THR A 136 -1.90 3.55 3.39
C THR A 136 -0.48 3.00 3.51
N GLN A 137 0.18 3.30 4.63
CA GLN A 137 1.53 2.79 4.93
C GLN A 137 1.56 1.25 4.97
N THR A 138 0.50 0.64 5.48
CA THR A 138 0.35 -0.81 5.59
C THR A 138 -1.11 -1.19 5.41
N LEU A 139 -1.39 -2.49 5.24
CA LEU A 139 -2.77 -2.98 5.25
C LEU A 139 -3.41 -2.71 6.63
N PRO A 140 -4.62 -2.13 6.72
CA PRO A 140 -5.28 -1.84 7.99
C PRO A 140 -5.64 -3.09 8.84
N PHE A 141 -5.51 -4.28 8.25
CA PHE A 141 -5.93 -5.54 8.85
C PHE A 141 -4.77 -6.53 8.92
N THR A 142 -4.80 -7.37 9.96
CA THR A 142 -4.15 -8.68 9.95
C THR A 142 -5.23 -9.71 9.70
N SER A 143 -5.20 -10.37 8.55
CA SER A 143 -6.23 -11.32 8.15
C SER A 143 -5.71 -12.53 7.39
N ARG A 144 -6.51 -13.59 7.39
CA ARG A 144 -6.26 -14.83 6.65
C ARG A 144 -7.56 -15.35 6.05
N SER A 145 -7.57 -15.68 4.77
CA SER A 145 -8.71 -16.33 4.13
C SER A 145 -8.98 -17.69 4.77
N ILE A 146 -10.26 -18.02 4.94
CA ILE A 146 -10.72 -19.32 5.42
C ILE A 146 -11.29 -20.08 4.22
N GLY A 147 -10.45 -20.92 3.62
CA GLY A 147 -10.75 -21.56 2.34
C GLY A 147 -11.18 -20.54 1.29
N ASP A 148 -12.20 -20.90 0.51
CA ASP A 148 -12.84 -20.07 -0.50
C ASP A 148 -14.14 -19.40 -0.04
N SER A 149 -14.51 -19.58 1.24
CA SER A 149 -15.80 -19.16 1.81
C SER A 149 -15.74 -17.96 2.75
N GLY A 150 -14.55 -17.64 3.28
CA GLY A 150 -14.47 -16.64 4.34
C GLY A 150 -13.12 -16.00 4.58
N VAL A 151 -13.03 -15.28 5.69
CA VAL A 151 -11.85 -14.58 6.20
C VAL A 151 -11.86 -14.53 7.74
N ASP A 152 -10.71 -14.76 8.35
CA ASP A 152 -10.46 -14.48 9.76
C ASP A 152 -9.80 -13.10 9.87
N ILE A 153 -10.47 -12.17 10.55
CA ILE A 153 -9.93 -10.84 10.85
C ILE A 153 -9.32 -10.88 12.24
N ILE A 154 -8.04 -11.26 12.29
CA ILE A 154 -7.27 -11.44 13.53
C ILE A 154 -7.14 -10.10 14.27
N GLU A 155 -6.85 -9.03 13.52
CA GLU A 155 -6.64 -7.70 14.08
C GLU A 155 -7.08 -6.59 13.12
N ILE A 156 -7.64 -5.52 13.70
CA ILE A 156 -7.91 -4.24 13.02
C ILE A 156 -7.00 -3.22 13.68
N LYS A 157 -6.04 -2.68 12.93
CA LYS A 157 -5.03 -1.76 13.47
C LYS A 157 -5.68 -0.50 14.04
N THR A 158 -5.17 -0.05 15.18
CA THR A 158 -5.68 1.14 15.89
C THR A 158 -5.11 2.44 15.34
N GLN A 159 -3.93 2.39 14.73
CA GLN A 159 -3.27 3.51 14.07
C GLN A 159 -2.57 3.00 12.80
N CYS A 160 -3.03 3.45 11.64
CA CYS A 160 -2.37 3.21 10.36
C CYS A 160 -2.40 4.53 9.58
N GLN A 161 -1.23 4.95 9.12
CA GLN A 161 -1.08 6.24 8.44
C GLN A 161 -1.53 6.14 6.99
N TYR A 162 -2.13 7.21 6.47
CA TYR A 162 -2.42 7.36 5.05
C TYR A 162 -2.06 8.76 4.55
N CYS A 163 -1.81 8.88 3.25
CA CYS A 163 -1.52 10.14 2.60
C CYS A 163 -2.00 10.11 1.15
N PHE A 164 -2.56 11.22 0.67
CA PHE A 164 -2.91 11.42 -0.74
C PHE A 164 -1.81 12.18 -1.46
N TYR A 165 -1.71 11.97 -2.77
CA TYR A 165 -0.76 12.68 -3.62
C TYR A 165 -1.49 13.43 -4.75
N PRO A 166 -1.21 14.74 -4.93
CA PRO A 166 -0.48 15.61 -4.00
C PRO A 166 -1.19 15.77 -2.65
N GLU A 167 -0.45 16.10 -1.60
CA GLU A 167 -0.88 16.11 -0.20
C GLU A 167 -2.02 17.10 0.07
N LYS A 168 -2.12 18.14 -0.77
CA LYS A 168 -3.27 19.03 -0.77
C LYS A 168 -4.59 18.29 -0.94
N TYR A 169 -4.64 17.06 -1.43
CA TYR A 169 -5.90 16.33 -1.54
C TYR A 169 -6.39 15.70 -0.23
N ASN A 170 -5.56 15.60 0.80
CA ASN A 170 -5.99 15.09 2.11
C ASN A 170 -7.26 15.81 2.59
N HIS A 171 -7.28 17.15 2.57
CA HIS A 171 -8.44 17.93 3.07
C HIS A 171 -9.72 17.67 2.27
N ARG A 172 -9.63 17.28 0.99
CA ARG A 172 -10.80 16.98 0.15
C ARG A 172 -11.42 15.63 0.48
N VAL A 173 -10.64 14.71 1.03
CA VAL A 173 -11.05 13.32 1.24
C VAL A 173 -11.14 12.92 2.71
N THR A 174 -10.78 13.80 3.67
CA THR A 174 -10.86 13.52 5.11
C THR A 174 -12.24 13.00 5.54
N GLY A 175 -13.33 13.63 5.09
CA GLY A 175 -14.69 13.22 5.41
C GLY A 175 -15.02 11.80 4.93
N PRO A 176 -14.90 11.51 3.61
CA PRO A 176 -15.02 10.16 3.08
C PRO A 176 -14.10 9.13 3.75
N MET A 177 -12.83 9.47 3.97
CA MET A 177 -11.85 8.58 4.61
C MET A 177 -12.22 8.25 6.06
N PHE A 178 -12.74 9.22 6.82
CA PHE A 178 -13.23 8.98 8.18
C PHE A 178 -14.44 8.04 8.19
N LYS A 179 -15.34 8.15 7.21
CA LYS A 179 -16.47 7.22 7.06
C LYS A 179 -16.00 5.81 6.70
N LEU A 180 -15.07 5.67 5.77
CA LEU A 180 -14.50 4.39 5.37
C LEU A 180 -13.72 3.74 6.51
N PHE A 181 -12.74 4.45 7.08
CA PHE A 181 -11.82 3.95 8.08
C PHE A 181 -11.52 5.01 9.17
N PRO A 182 -12.31 5.09 10.25
CA PRO A 182 -12.18 6.13 11.28
C PRO A 182 -10.90 6.05 12.13
N ARG A 183 -10.13 4.97 11.99
CA ARG A 183 -8.86 4.73 12.71
C ARG A 183 -7.63 5.00 11.86
N LEU A 184 -7.80 5.32 10.57
CA LEU A 184 -6.68 5.79 9.77
C LEU A 184 -6.38 7.23 10.13
N VAL A 185 -5.09 7.55 10.20
CA VAL A 185 -4.58 8.87 10.56
C VAL A 185 -3.90 9.45 9.34
N ASP A 186 -4.29 10.63 8.90
CA ASP A 186 -3.61 11.29 7.80
C ASP A 186 -2.23 11.80 8.22
N VAL A 187 -1.33 11.82 7.26
CA VAL A 187 -0.07 12.56 7.33
C VAL A 187 0.00 13.51 6.15
N ASP A 188 0.62 14.65 6.34
CA ASP A 188 0.71 15.77 5.40
C ASP A 188 1.90 15.67 4.43
N ASP A 189 2.56 14.51 4.39
CA ASP A 189 3.76 14.28 3.60
C ASP A 189 3.79 12.82 3.08
N ILE A 190 3.67 12.65 1.75
CA ILE A 190 3.63 11.33 1.11
C ILE A 190 4.90 10.52 1.36
N ARG A 191 6.03 11.20 1.61
CA ARG A 191 7.31 10.58 1.89
C ARG A 191 7.25 9.78 3.20
N ILE A 192 6.36 10.11 4.14
CA ILE A 192 6.19 9.40 5.41
C ILE A 192 5.61 7.99 5.17
N THR A 193 4.53 7.87 4.40
CA THR A 193 3.93 6.55 4.09
C THR A 193 4.80 5.72 3.17
N SER A 194 5.50 6.38 2.24
CA SER A 194 6.36 5.73 1.26
C SER A 194 7.71 5.26 1.83
N LEU A 195 8.45 6.11 2.55
CA LEU A 195 9.83 5.79 3.01
C LEU A 195 9.90 5.06 4.35
N ASN A 196 8.80 4.95 5.11
CA ASN A 196 8.72 4.10 6.30
C ASN A 196 8.19 2.69 5.98
N ASN A 197 8.52 2.17 4.80
CA ASN A 197 8.25 0.78 4.39
C ASN A 197 9.22 -0.18 5.07
N ILE A 198 9.03 -0.41 6.37
CA ILE A 198 9.91 -1.27 7.18
C ILE A 198 10.00 -2.69 6.61
N GLY A 199 8.90 -3.25 6.09
CA GLY A 199 8.90 -4.60 5.51
C GLY A 199 9.95 -4.79 4.41
N ALA A 200 10.16 -3.78 3.56
CA ALA A 200 11.15 -3.85 2.49
C ALA A 200 12.61 -3.90 2.98
N ILE A 201 12.87 -3.44 4.21
CA ILE A 201 14.19 -3.50 4.84
C ILE A 201 14.44 -4.91 5.41
N LEU A 202 13.40 -5.54 5.93
CA LEU A 202 13.50 -6.80 6.65
C LEU A 202 13.46 -8.00 5.70
N HIS A 203 12.45 -8.04 4.82
CA HIS A 203 12.09 -9.27 4.14
C HIS A 203 13.10 -9.75 3.09
N PRO A 204 13.64 -8.89 2.18
CA PRO A 204 14.58 -9.36 1.17
C PRO A 204 15.86 -9.91 1.79
N ALA A 205 16.44 -9.20 2.75
CA ALA A 205 17.66 -9.63 3.45
C ALA A 205 17.47 -10.98 4.16
N GLY A 206 16.40 -11.11 4.95
CA GLY A 206 16.09 -12.35 5.66
C GLY A 206 15.85 -13.53 4.73
N LEU A 207 15.17 -13.31 3.59
CA LEU A 207 14.92 -14.38 2.63
C LEU A 207 16.19 -14.80 1.88
N ILE A 208 16.91 -13.83 1.30
CA ILE A 208 18.11 -14.07 0.48
C ILE A 208 19.19 -14.79 1.30
N LEU A 209 19.44 -14.34 2.53
CA LEU A 209 20.48 -14.91 3.38
C LEU A 209 20.11 -16.29 3.96
N ASN A 210 18.86 -16.73 3.77
CA ASN A 210 18.39 -18.07 4.14
C ASN A 210 18.01 -18.94 2.93
N THR A 211 18.39 -18.53 1.70
CA THR A 211 18.02 -19.21 0.45
C THR A 211 18.29 -20.71 0.49
N GLY A 212 19.46 -21.14 0.98
CA GLY A 212 19.82 -22.56 1.04
C GLY A 212 18.85 -23.39 1.90
N THR A 213 18.46 -22.90 3.07
CA THR A 213 17.53 -23.58 3.98
C THR A 213 16.11 -23.62 3.40
N ILE A 214 15.66 -22.48 2.86
CA ILE A 214 14.33 -22.34 2.25
C ILE A 214 14.18 -23.24 1.02
N SER A 215 15.18 -23.26 0.13
CA SER A 215 15.16 -24.09 -1.08
C SER A 215 15.17 -25.60 -0.76
N ARG A 216 15.80 -26.00 0.34
CA ARG A 216 15.72 -27.37 0.87
C ARG A 216 14.40 -27.67 1.60
N LYS A 217 13.48 -26.69 1.70
CA LYS A 217 12.20 -26.78 2.42
C LYS A 217 12.36 -27.20 3.88
N GLN A 218 13.50 -26.86 4.48
CA GLN A 218 13.75 -27.15 5.90
C GLN A 218 12.93 -26.21 6.78
N PRO A 219 12.40 -26.67 7.92
CA PRO A 219 11.77 -25.79 8.90
C PRO A 219 12.72 -24.67 9.31
N LEU A 220 12.20 -23.44 9.29
CA LEU A 220 12.91 -22.24 9.71
C LEU A 220 11.87 -21.23 10.20
N LEU A 221 12.05 -20.69 11.40
CA LEU A 221 11.30 -19.54 11.87
C LEU A 221 11.96 -18.27 11.31
N PHE A 222 11.21 -17.54 10.48
CA PHE A 222 11.76 -16.49 9.64
C PHE A 222 12.51 -15.41 10.42
N TYR A 223 11.93 -14.99 11.55
CA TYR A 223 12.47 -13.90 12.35
C TYR A 223 13.38 -14.37 13.47
N THR A 224 13.03 -15.42 14.20
CA THR A 224 13.80 -15.85 15.38
C THR A 224 15.03 -16.67 15.01
N GLU A 225 14.96 -17.48 13.94
CA GLU A 225 16.07 -18.30 13.46
C GLU A 225 16.73 -17.68 12.22
N GLY A 226 15.93 -17.16 11.28
CA GLY A 226 16.42 -16.60 10.03
C GLY A 226 17.14 -15.26 10.18
N MET A 227 16.84 -14.47 11.21
CA MET A 227 17.53 -13.21 11.52
C MET A 227 18.63 -13.43 12.55
N SER A 228 19.69 -14.17 12.17
CA SER A 228 20.88 -14.33 13.00
C SER A 228 21.58 -12.99 13.26
N LYS A 229 22.53 -12.95 14.21
CA LYS A 229 23.30 -11.74 14.53
C LYS A 229 24.00 -11.16 13.31
N GLU A 230 24.50 -12.02 12.41
CA GLU A 230 25.19 -11.62 11.17
C GLU A 230 24.19 -11.11 10.12
N VAL A 231 23.07 -11.80 9.94
CA VAL A 231 22.00 -11.37 9.01
C VAL A 231 21.45 -10.00 9.41
N VAL A 232 21.24 -9.79 10.71
CA VAL A 232 20.74 -8.54 11.26
C VAL A 232 21.66 -7.36 10.98
N LYS A 233 22.98 -7.54 10.90
CA LYS A 233 23.92 -6.45 10.52
C LYS A 233 23.64 -5.93 9.12
N ILE A 234 23.23 -6.80 8.20
CA ILE A 234 22.86 -6.40 6.83
C ILE A 234 21.54 -5.63 6.85
N VAL A 235 20.55 -6.10 7.60
CA VAL A 235 19.26 -5.40 7.80
C VAL A 235 19.49 -3.99 8.38
N GLU A 236 20.35 -3.88 9.40
CA GLU A 236 20.72 -2.61 10.01
C GLU A 236 21.43 -1.67 9.02
N ALA A 237 22.29 -2.20 8.15
CA ALA A 237 22.95 -1.40 7.11
C ALA A 237 21.92 -0.81 6.12
N VAL A 238 20.94 -1.60 5.67
CA VAL A 238 19.86 -1.12 4.80
C VAL A 238 19.00 -0.07 5.51
N ASP A 239 18.66 -0.26 6.80
CA ASP A 239 17.92 0.76 7.56
C ASP A 239 18.72 2.06 7.70
N LYS A 240 20.03 1.98 7.91
CA LYS A 240 20.93 3.16 7.97
C LYS A 240 20.95 3.93 6.66
N GLU A 241 21.04 3.24 5.53
CA GLU A 241 21.00 3.84 4.18
C GLU A 241 19.67 4.57 3.94
N ARG A 242 18.54 3.90 4.23
CA ARG A 242 17.21 4.52 4.18
C ARG A 242 17.10 5.74 5.07
N CYS A 243 17.58 5.65 6.31
CA CYS A 243 17.58 6.78 7.24
C CYS A 243 18.45 7.94 6.73
N ALA A 244 19.57 7.66 6.06
CA ALA A 244 20.43 8.69 5.47
C ALA A 244 19.73 9.40 4.31
N ILE A 245 19.02 8.66 3.44
CA ILE A 245 18.16 9.22 2.39
C ILE A 245 17.12 10.16 2.99
N MET A 246 16.36 9.69 4.00
CA MET A 246 15.33 10.52 4.64
C MET A 246 15.90 11.81 5.24
N ARG A 247 17.07 11.74 5.90
CA ARG A 247 17.72 12.94 6.44
C ARG A 247 18.16 13.91 5.34
N LYS A 248 18.64 13.40 4.19
CA LYS A 248 19.01 14.22 3.03
C LYS A 248 17.81 14.93 2.40
N LEU A 249 16.61 14.37 2.54
CA LEU A 249 15.33 14.98 2.18
C LEU A 249 14.77 15.92 3.27
N GLY A 250 15.53 16.21 4.33
CA GLY A 250 15.09 17.05 5.45
C GLY A 250 14.10 16.37 6.42
N MET A 251 13.90 15.06 6.30
CA MET A 251 12.96 14.32 7.14
C MET A 251 13.63 13.72 8.38
N LYS A 252 12.83 13.48 9.42
CA LYS A 252 13.23 12.68 10.57
C LYS A 252 12.84 11.21 10.33
N PRO A 253 13.80 10.29 10.13
CA PRO A 253 13.48 8.88 9.94
C PRO A 253 12.99 8.22 11.23
N VAL A 254 12.05 7.30 11.11
CA VAL A 254 11.71 6.33 12.17
C VAL A 254 12.58 5.10 11.95
N THR A 255 13.56 4.85 12.81
CA THR A 255 14.42 3.65 12.69
C THR A 255 13.64 2.37 12.99
N PHE A 256 14.17 1.21 12.60
CA PHE A 256 13.53 -0.07 12.96
C PHE A 256 13.32 -0.23 14.48
N LEU A 257 14.28 0.17 15.31
CA LEU A 257 14.15 0.12 16.77
C LEU A 257 13.02 1.02 17.29
N GLN A 258 12.91 2.24 16.76
CA GLN A 258 11.84 3.16 17.11
C GLN A 258 10.48 2.62 16.64
N TRP A 259 10.43 2.06 15.44
CA TRP A 259 9.24 1.41 14.92
C TRP A 259 8.81 0.22 15.78
N ALA A 260 9.74 -0.65 16.19
CA ALA A 260 9.46 -1.77 17.07
C ALA A 260 8.95 -1.33 18.45
N SER A 261 9.49 -0.24 18.99
CA SER A 261 8.96 0.39 20.21
C SER A 261 7.53 0.90 20.02
N ASN A 262 7.26 1.60 18.91
CA ASN A 262 5.96 2.21 18.66
C ASN A 262 4.87 1.18 18.35
N VAL A 263 5.22 0.11 17.63
CA VAL A 263 4.25 -0.89 17.13
C VAL A 263 4.11 -2.08 18.09
N TYR A 264 5.21 -2.54 18.69
CA TYR A 264 5.23 -3.74 19.53
C TYR A 264 5.55 -3.47 20.99
N GLY A 265 5.85 -2.21 21.38
CA GLY A 265 6.26 -1.88 22.74
C GLY A 265 7.65 -2.41 23.12
N VAL A 266 8.43 -2.90 22.15
CA VAL A 266 9.75 -3.50 22.38
C VAL A 266 10.82 -2.40 22.34
N ARG A 267 11.50 -2.19 23.47
CA ARG A 267 12.47 -1.09 23.67
C ARG A 267 13.88 -1.62 23.91
N GLU A 268 14.41 -2.32 22.92
CA GLU A 268 15.76 -2.87 22.96
C GLU A 268 16.77 -1.92 22.31
N LYS A 269 18.06 -2.17 22.55
CA LYS A 269 19.16 -1.33 22.05
C LYS A 269 19.78 -1.83 20.75
N ASP A 270 19.46 -3.06 20.34
CA ASP A 270 19.99 -3.70 19.15
C ASP A 270 18.90 -4.46 18.38
N PHE A 271 19.12 -4.64 17.08
CA PHE A 271 18.13 -5.24 16.20
C PHE A 271 17.91 -6.72 16.51
N TYR A 272 18.96 -7.46 16.87
CA TYR A 272 18.85 -8.91 17.08
C TYR A 272 17.96 -9.19 18.29
N THR A 273 18.25 -8.57 19.43
CA THR A 273 17.42 -8.69 20.63
C THR A 273 16.00 -8.21 20.36
N THR A 274 15.82 -7.15 19.57
CA THR A 274 14.48 -6.68 19.14
C THR A 274 13.70 -7.78 18.41
N PHE A 275 14.28 -8.43 17.40
CA PHE A 275 13.63 -9.54 16.69
C PHE A 275 13.24 -10.68 17.64
N GLN A 276 14.14 -11.03 18.57
CA GLN A 276 13.89 -12.09 19.55
C GLN A 276 12.81 -11.73 20.58
N ARG A 277 12.54 -10.44 20.82
CA ARG A 277 11.56 -9.96 21.81
C ARG A 277 10.18 -9.68 21.25
N ILE A 278 10.04 -9.47 19.94
CA ILE A 278 8.74 -9.26 19.32
C ILE A 278 7.96 -10.59 19.37
N ARG A 279 6.91 -10.63 20.22
CA ARG A 279 6.09 -11.84 20.43
C ARG A 279 5.44 -12.34 19.14
N GLY A 280 5.00 -11.43 18.28
CA GLY A 280 4.37 -11.77 17.00
C GLY A 280 5.30 -12.44 15.99
N TYR A 281 6.62 -12.41 16.23
CA TYR A 281 7.63 -13.00 15.34
C TYR A 281 8.02 -14.43 15.71
N GLN A 282 7.69 -14.87 16.92
CA GLN A 282 8.15 -16.14 17.49
C GLN A 282 7.63 -17.38 16.75
N THR A 283 6.53 -17.25 16.01
CA THR A 283 5.83 -18.39 15.40
C THR A 283 5.70 -18.26 13.88
N ILE A 284 6.43 -17.35 13.26
CA ILE A 284 6.29 -17.09 11.82
C ILE A 284 7.24 -18.02 11.04
N PRO A 285 6.72 -19.02 10.32
CA PRO A 285 7.56 -19.85 9.47
C PRO A 285 8.09 -19.05 8.27
N ALA A 286 9.31 -19.36 7.86
CA ALA A 286 9.84 -18.90 6.60
C ALA A 286 9.01 -19.45 5.43
N PRO A 287 8.93 -18.71 4.30
CA PRO A 287 8.38 -19.23 3.06
C PRO A 287 9.05 -20.55 2.65
N LYS A 288 8.31 -21.41 1.94
CA LYS A 288 8.82 -22.70 1.41
C LYS A 288 9.44 -22.60 0.02
N GLN A 289 9.48 -21.41 -0.56
CA GLN A 289 10.02 -21.11 -1.88
C GLN A 289 10.50 -19.66 -1.92
N MET A 290 11.40 -19.36 -2.87
CA MET A 290 11.97 -18.02 -3.04
C MET A 290 11.04 -17.07 -3.78
N ASP A 291 10.21 -17.59 -4.69
CA ASP A 291 9.19 -16.79 -5.38
C ASP A 291 8.01 -16.49 -4.45
N VAL A 292 8.20 -15.44 -3.67
CA VAL A 292 7.21 -14.84 -2.78
C VAL A 292 7.35 -13.32 -2.78
N ARG A 293 6.32 -12.66 -2.26
CA ARG A 293 6.23 -11.19 -2.21
C ARG A 293 7.40 -10.50 -1.49
N TYR A 294 8.11 -11.22 -0.62
CA TYR A 294 9.33 -10.71 0.03
C TYR A 294 10.44 -10.35 -0.97
N LEU A 295 10.40 -10.91 -2.19
CA LEU A 295 11.24 -10.48 -3.30
C LEU A 295 10.41 -9.78 -4.38
N SER A 296 9.38 -10.44 -4.90
CA SER A 296 8.64 -9.96 -6.07
C SER A 296 7.84 -8.66 -5.85
N GLU A 297 7.56 -8.28 -4.60
CA GLU A 297 6.93 -7.01 -4.25
C GLU A 297 7.94 -6.06 -3.57
N ASP A 298 8.59 -6.51 -2.50
CA ASP A 298 9.41 -5.65 -1.63
C ASP A 298 10.73 -5.18 -2.29
N VAL A 299 11.26 -5.91 -3.28
CA VAL A 299 12.44 -5.45 -4.05
C VAL A 299 12.05 -4.33 -5.02
N PRO A 300 11.14 -4.52 -6.00
CA PRO A 300 10.80 -3.48 -6.97
C PRO A 300 10.06 -2.28 -6.37
N THR A 301 9.36 -2.44 -5.24
CA THR A 301 8.59 -1.36 -4.59
C THR A 301 9.15 -0.91 -3.23
N GLY A 302 10.36 -1.36 -2.90
CA GLY A 302 11.03 -1.04 -1.65
C GLY A 302 12.51 -0.77 -1.85
N LEU A 303 13.31 -1.80 -2.17
CA LEU A 303 14.76 -1.62 -2.33
C LEU A 303 15.13 -0.77 -3.56
N VAL A 304 14.52 -1.06 -4.73
CA VAL A 304 14.78 -0.32 -5.97
C VAL A 304 14.49 1.18 -5.83
N PRO A 305 13.34 1.62 -5.28
CA PRO A 305 13.11 3.04 -5.06
C PRO A 305 14.10 3.68 -4.08
N LEU A 306 14.56 2.96 -3.05
CA LEU A 306 15.59 3.46 -2.14
C LEU A 306 16.95 3.65 -2.84
N SER A 307 17.38 2.67 -3.64
CA SER A 307 18.59 2.79 -4.46
C SER A 307 18.48 3.94 -5.46
N SER A 308 17.34 4.07 -6.14
CA SER A 308 17.10 5.10 -7.14
C SER A 308 17.17 6.52 -6.54
N ILE A 309 16.50 6.77 -5.42
CA ILE A 309 16.55 8.08 -4.75
C ILE A 309 17.92 8.34 -4.10
N GLY A 310 18.56 7.32 -3.54
CA GLY A 310 19.91 7.42 -2.99
C GLY A 310 20.91 7.90 -4.04
N LYS A 311 20.90 7.28 -5.23
CA LYS A 311 21.73 7.69 -6.37
C LYS A 311 21.52 9.15 -6.76
N HIS A 312 20.26 9.59 -6.86
CA HIS A 312 19.96 10.98 -7.22
C HIS A 312 20.44 11.98 -6.15
N LEU A 313 20.29 11.64 -4.86
CA LEU A 313 20.69 12.49 -3.75
C LEU A 313 22.19 12.44 -3.42
N GLY A 314 22.97 11.60 -4.12
CA GLY A 314 24.37 11.34 -3.78
C GLY A 314 24.57 10.62 -2.45
N VAL A 315 23.57 9.84 -1.99
CA VAL A 315 23.64 9.02 -0.79
C VAL A 315 23.94 7.58 -1.19
N PRO A 316 25.11 7.01 -0.81
CA PRO A 316 25.44 5.63 -1.15
C PRO A 316 24.47 4.62 -0.51
N THR A 317 24.08 3.61 -1.29
CA THR A 317 23.18 2.52 -0.87
C THR A 317 23.76 1.10 -1.10
N PRO A 318 25.03 0.83 -0.74
CA PRO A 318 25.71 -0.41 -1.12
C PRO A 318 25.04 -1.70 -0.62
N ALA A 319 24.50 -1.73 0.59
CA ALA A 319 23.80 -2.90 1.13
C ALA A 319 22.48 -3.14 0.39
N THR A 320 21.72 -2.07 0.15
CA THR A 320 20.50 -2.11 -0.66
C THR A 320 20.80 -2.62 -2.08
N ASP A 321 21.82 -2.08 -2.74
CA ASP A 321 22.21 -2.46 -4.10
C ASP A 321 22.68 -3.91 -4.20
N ALA A 322 23.43 -4.39 -3.21
CA ALA A 322 23.85 -5.78 -3.12
C ALA A 322 22.66 -6.74 -3.01
N LEU A 323 21.66 -6.41 -2.18
CA LEU A 323 20.44 -7.21 -2.05
C LEU A 323 19.60 -7.21 -3.33
N ILE A 324 19.49 -6.07 -4.02
CA ILE A 324 18.81 -6.03 -5.33
C ILE A 324 19.53 -6.94 -6.32
N ASN A 325 20.88 -6.89 -6.39
CA ASN A 325 21.66 -7.73 -7.29
C ASN A 325 21.44 -9.23 -7.01
N LEU A 326 21.52 -9.63 -5.74
CA LEU A 326 21.26 -11.02 -5.35
C LEU A 326 19.83 -11.45 -5.67
N ALA A 327 18.84 -10.58 -5.41
CA ALA A 327 17.45 -10.85 -5.77
C ALA A 327 17.29 -11.05 -7.28
N CYS A 328 17.94 -10.22 -8.11
CA CYS A 328 17.89 -10.36 -9.56
C CYS A 328 18.45 -11.70 -10.04
N VAL A 329 19.57 -12.14 -9.45
CA VAL A 329 20.20 -13.44 -9.77
C VAL A 329 19.31 -14.60 -9.32
N ILE A 330 18.79 -14.56 -8.09
CA ILE A 330 17.96 -15.64 -7.52
C ILE A 330 16.63 -15.79 -8.26
N MET A 331 16.02 -14.68 -8.67
CA MET A 331 14.70 -14.65 -9.31
C MET A 331 14.77 -14.59 -10.83
N GLU A 332 15.98 -14.58 -11.42
CA GLU A 332 16.21 -14.42 -12.85
C GLU A 332 15.41 -13.24 -13.46
N THR A 333 15.31 -12.14 -12.71
CA THR A 333 14.45 -11.00 -13.03
C THR A 333 15.22 -9.71 -12.80
N ASP A 334 15.32 -8.84 -13.81
CA ASP A 334 15.89 -7.51 -13.62
C ASP A 334 14.90 -6.59 -12.89
N PHE A 335 14.96 -6.60 -11.56
CA PHE A 335 14.12 -5.75 -10.72
C PHE A 335 14.38 -4.26 -10.89
N ARG A 336 15.54 -3.83 -11.40
CA ARG A 336 15.79 -2.40 -11.64
C ARG A 336 14.99 -1.90 -12.84
N SER A 337 14.79 -2.74 -13.86
CA SER A 337 13.98 -2.38 -15.03
C SER A 337 12.48 -2.29 -14.72
N ILE A 338 11.96 -3.16 -13.85
CA ILE A 338 10.53 -3.23 -13.51
C ILE A 338 10.16 -2.51 -12.20
N GLY A 339 11.15 -2.06 -11.44
CA GLY A 339 10.95 -1.41 -10.16
C GLY A 339 10.64 0.08 -10.27
N ARG A 340 10.25 0.65 -9.14
CA ARG A 340 9.95 2.08 -9.00
C ARG A 340 11.24 2.88 -8.93
N THR A 341 11.78 3.26 -10.08
CA THR A 341 12.81 4.29 -10.16
C THR A 341 12.17 5.67 -10.13
N ASN A 342 12.94 6.69 -9.75
CA ASN A 342 12.46 8.08 -9.75
C ASN A 342 11.90 8.47 -11.12
N ASP A 343 12.56 8.08 -12.20
CA ASP A 343 12.16 8.36 -13.58
C ASP A 343 10.84 7.64 -13.93
N ASN A 344 10.73 6.35 -13.59
CA ASN A 344 9.57 5.53 -13.91
C ASN A 344 8.30 6.02 -13.19
N VAL A 345 8.43 6.44 -11.93
CA VAL A 345 7.29 6.96 -11.17
C VAL A 345 7.01 8.44 -11.45
N GLY A 346 7.87 9.13 -12.20
CA GLY A 346 7.76 10.57 -12.45
C GLY A 346 7.98 11.42 -11.20
N LEU A 347 8.89 11.00 -10.32
CA LEU A 347 9.19 11.71 -9.08
C LEU A 347 10.05 12.93 -9.39
N SER A 348 9.51 14.13 -9.19
CA SER A 348 10.31 15.36 -9.26
C SER A 348 10.99 15.59 -7.90
N ILE A 349 12.24 15.14 -7.78
CA ILE A 349 12.94 15.10 -6.49
C ILE A 349 13.34 16.50 -6.02
N ASP A 350 13.63 17.42 -6.93
CA ASP A 350 13.90 18.82 -6.58
C ASP A 350 12.70 19.44 -5.84
N LEU A 351 11.49 19.03 -6.20
CA LEU A 351 10.26 19.41 -5.51
C LEU A 351 10.08 18.73 -4.15
N LEU A 352 10.75 17.60 -3.90
CA LEU A 352 10.76 16.94 -2.59
C LEU A 352 11.78 17.53 -1.60
N ILE A 353 12.78 18.28 -2.07
CA ILE A 353 13.81 18.90 -1.22
C ILE A 353 13.41 20.34 -0.88
N SER A 354 12.63 21.00 -1.73
CA SER A 354 12.25 22.40 -1.51
C SER A 354 11.26 22.56 -0.34
N PRO A 355 11.51 23.48 0.61
CA PRO A 355 10.52 23.87 1.61
C PRO A 355 9.28 24.56 0.99
N GLU A 356 9.31 24.87 -0.30
CA GLU A 356 8.30 25.66 -1.02
C GLU A 356 7.42 24.81 -1.95
N TYR A 357 7.19 23.52 -1.70
CA TYR A 357 6.15 22.78 -2.44
C TYR A 357 4.74 23.26 -2.05
N LYS A 358 4.42 24.51 -2.40
CA LYS A 358 3.08 25.00 -2.66
C LYS A 358 2.81 24.70 -4.13
N LEU A 359 1.93 23.74 -4.35
CA LEU A 359 1.45 23.32 -5.66
C LEU A 359 0.86 24.50 -6.46
N GLU A 360 1.65 25.13 -7.32
CA GLU A 360 1.19 25.77 -8.56
C GLU A 360 0.75 24.65 -9.53
N THR A 361 -0.34 24.71 -10.30
CA THR A 361 -1.33 25.75 -10.61
C THR A 361 -2.72 25.10 -10.67
N ASP A 362 -3.74 25.86 -10.27
CA ASP A 362 -5.15 25.47 -10.32
C ASP A 362 -5.62 25.18 -11.75
N ILE A 363 -6.36 24.08 -11.91
CA ILE A 363 -7.34 23.96 -12.99
C ILE A 363 -8.53 24.82 -12.54
N PRO A 364 -9.03 25.76 -13.35
CA PRO A 364 -10.18 26.59 -12.98
C PRO A 364 -11.35 25.70 -12.56
N ILE A 365 -11.88 25.97 -11.38
CA ILE A 365 -13.17 25.43 -10.98
C ILE A 365 -14.19 26.31 -11.69
N ASP A 366 -14.87 25.80 -12.71
CA ASP A 366 -16.03 26.47 -13.29
C ASP A 366 -17.05 26.77 -12.17
N SER A 367 -17.25 28.06 -11.94
CA SER A 367 -18.29 28.62 -11.10
C SER A 367 -19.39 29.19 -12.00
N GLU A 368 -20.30 28.34 -12.44
CA GLU A 368 -21.63 28.74 -12.93
C GLU A 368 -22.61 27.77 -12.28
N THR A 369 -23.40 28.18 -11.29
CA THR A 369 -24.70 28.80 -11.53
C THR A 369 -25.28 29.32 -10.20
N GLN A 370 -25.33 30.63 -10.04
CA GLN A 370 -26.33 31.32 -9.22
C GLN A 370 -26.79 32.54 -10.01
N THR A 371 -27.81 32.36 -10.85
CA THR A 371 -28.60 33.49 -11.35
C THR A 371 -29.76 33.71 -10.38
N HIS A 372 -29.76 34.90 -9.82
CA HIS A 372 -30.80 35.50 -9.01
C HIS A 372 -32.15 35.51 -9.74
N GLU A 373 -33.21 35.03 -9.10
CA GLU A 373 -34.57 35.49 -9.35
C GLU A 373 -34.84 36.66 -8.40
N GLU A 374 -34.78 37.88 -8.93
CA GLU A 374 -35.44 39.04 -8.32
C GLU A 374 -36.87 39.10 -8.86
N SER A 375 -37.83 38.82 -7.99
CA SER A 375 -39.24 39.13 -8.20
C SER A 375 -39.53 40.53 -7.67
N SER A 376 -39.78 41.48 -8.58
CA SER A 376 -40.52 42.70 -8.28
C SER A 376 -41.28 43.15 -9.52
N VAL A 377 -42.61 43.04 -9.48
CA VAL A 377 -43.53 43.85 -10.28
C VAL A 377 -44.77 44.08 -9.41
N ASP A 378 -44.92 45.30 -8.94
CA ASP A 378 -46.18 45.90 -8.54
C ASP A 378 -46.93 46.33 -9.82
N GLU A 379 -48.15 45.80 -10.02
CA GLU A 379 -49.38 46.52 -10.42
C GLU A 379 -50.60 45.59 -10.34
#